data_AF-A0A0J7MSP8-F1
#
_entry.id   AF-A0A0J7MSP8-F1
#
_cell.length_a   1.000
_cell.length_b   1.000
_cell.length_c   1.000
_cell.angle_alpha   90.00
_cell.angle_beta   90.00
_cell.angle_gamma   90.00
#
_symmetry.space_group_name_H-M   'P 1'
#
loop_
_entity.id
_entity.type
_entity.pdbx_description
1 polymer ?
#
loop_
_entity_poly.entity_id
_entity_poly.type
_entity_poly.pdbx_seq_one_letter_code
_entity_poly.pdbx_strand_id
1 'polypeptide(L)'
;MSIMNEFIMKQKSLLHSIARSQKNFEDIGEANYTSAKIRSRMSVLKETWSQCIEMHTTLQKVVAEDKREDLHYFKTNQFDDHEAIYLKTLDIMADCLEKTEPKTTSNQPAPVELMKKC
;
A
#
# COMPACT_ATOMS: atom_id res chain seq x y z
N MET A 1 -25.44 -1.17 -19.82
CA MET A 1 -24.01 -1.37 -19.53
C MET A 1 -23.88 -2.78 -18.94
N SER A 2 -22.92 -3.61 -19.36
CA SER A 2 -22.77 -4.98 -18.82
C SER A 2 -22.14 -4.92 -17.42
N ILE A 3 -22.55 -5.80 -16.50
CA ILE A 3 -22.02 -5.91 -15.11
C ILE A 3 -20.48 -6.01 -15.11
N MET A 4 -19.90 -6.72 -16.08
CA MET A 4 -18.45 -6.83 -16.24
C MET A 4 -17.78 -5.47 -16.45
N ASN A 5 -18.39 -4.59 -17.25
CA ASN A 5 -17.85 -3.25 -17.50
C ASN A 5 -17.90 -2.40 -16.23
N GLU A 6 -18.94 -2.54 -15.41
CA GLU A 6 -19.04 -1.85 -14.12
C GLU A 6 -17.91 -2.28 -13.17
N PHE A 7 -17.60 -3.58 -13.10
CA PHE A 7 -16.48 -4.09 -12.30
C PHE A 7 -15.13 -3.61 -12.81
N ILE A 8 -14.91 -3.61 -14.13
CA ILE A 8 -13.67 -3.06 -14.72
C ILE A 8 -13.54 -1.56 -14.42
N MET A 9 -14.62 -0.80 -14.53
CA MET A 9 -14.60 0.63 -14.21
C MET A 9 -14.29 0.89 -12.74
N LYS A 10 -14.90 0.11 -11.84
CA LYS A 10 -14.61 0.19 -10.40
C LYS A 10 -13.15 -0.17 -10.11
N GLN A 11 -12.63 -1.23 -10.73
CA GLN A 11 -11.23 -1.62 -10.57
C GLN A 11 -10.28 -0.52 -11.05
N LYS A 12 -10.53 0.06 -12.23
CA LYS A 12 -9.70 1.16 -12.76
C LYS A 12 -9.70 2.39 -11.86
N SER A 13 -10.82 2.69 -11.20
CA SER A 13 -10.89 3.80 -10.23
C SER A 13 -10.03 3.53 -8.99
N LEU A 14 -10.05 2.30 -8.48
CA LEU A 14 -9.20 1.88 -7.37
C LEU A 14 -7.72 1.92 -7.76
N LEU A 15 -7.35 1.36 -8.92
CA LEU A 15 -5.99 1.40 -9.46
C LEU A 15 -5.49 2.83 -9.66
N HIS A 16 -6.33 3.73 -10.18
CA HIS A 16 -5.99 5.14 -10.29
C HIS A 16 -5.66 5.76 -8.92
N SER A 17 -6.41 5.38 -7.88
CA SER A 17 -6.19 5.86 -6.52
C SER A 17 -4.85 5.35 -5.95
N ILE A 18 -4.48 4.10 -6.24
CA ILE A 18 -3.15 3.55 -5.94
C ILE A 18 -2.05 4.33 -6.67
N ALA A 19 -2.16 4.51 -7.99
CA ALA A 19 -1.16 5.21 -8.80
C ALA A 19 -0.91 6.65 -8.35
N ARG A 20 -1.94 7.30 -7.81
CA ARG A 20 -1.88 8.67 -7.30
C ARG A 20 -1.39 8.78 -5.87
N SER A 21 -1.38 7.69 -5.11
CA SER A 21 -1.12 7.72 -3.67
C SER A 21 0.27 8.27 -3.30
N GLN A 22 1.31 7.89 -4.04
CA GLN A 22 2.66 8.41 -3.86
C GLN A 22 2.71 9.93 -4.08
N LYS A 23 2.28 10.39 -5.27
CA LYS A 23 2.29 11.81 -5.59
C LYS A 23 1.47 12.63 -4.59
N ASN A 24 0.29 12.14 -4.21
CA ASN A 24 -0.57 12.81 -3.23
C ASN A 24 0.08 12.87 -1.82
N PHE A 25 0.95 11.91 -1.50
CA PHE A 25 1.74 11.92 -0.26
C PHE A 25 2.91 12.90 -0.33
N GLU A 26 3.63 12.94 -1.46
CA GLU A 26 4.70 13.92 -1.72
C GLU A 26 4.19 15.35 -1.72
N ASP A 27 3.01 15.60 -2.30
CA ASP A 27 2.37 16.92 -2.39
C ASP A 27 2.03 17.52 -1.00
N ILE A 28 2.00 16.72 0.08
CA ILE A 28 1.87 17.22 1.47
C ILE A 28 3.15 17.98 1.90
N GLY A 29 4.31 17.56 1.39
CA GLY A 29 5.64 18.08 1.72
C GLY A 29 6.20 17.58 3.05
N GLU A 30 7.50 17.28 3.08
CA GLU A 30 8.19 16.70 4.26
C GLU A 30 8.04 17.54 5.53
N ALA A 31 8.01 18.87 5.40
CA ALA A 31 7.82 19.79 6.52
C ALA A 31 6.48 19.57 7.27
N ASN A 32 5.50 18.93 6.63
CA ASN A 32 4.18 18.67 7.19
C ASN A 32 3.99 17.21 7.65
N TYR A 33 5.02 16.37 7.51
CA TYR A 33 4.98 14.97 7.90
C TYR A 33 4.95 14.83 9.42
N THR A 34 3.96 14.07 9.89
CA THR A 34 3.86 13.63 11.28
C THR A 34 3.57 12.13 11.26
N SER A 35 4.01 11.40 12.29
CA SER A 35 3.77 9.95 12.36
C SER A 35 2.27 9.62 12.22
N ALA A 36 1.39 10.44 12.80
CA ALA A 36 -0.05 10.29 12.66
C ALA A 36 -0.55 10.45 11.22
N LYS A 37 -0.08 11.48 10.49
CA LYS A 37 -0.46 11.69 9.08
C LYS A 37 0.05 10.57 8.17
N ILE A 38 1.30 10.14 8.37
CA ILE A 38 1.91 9.07 7.57
C ILE A 38 1.14 7.76 7.79
N ARG A 39 0.91 7.36 9.05
CA ARG A 39 0.11 6.16 9.38
C ARG A 39 -1.32 6.23 8.82
N SER A 40 -1.94 7.41 8.85
CA SER A 40 -3.26 7.61 8.22
C SER A 40 -3.22 7.38 6.70
N ARG A 41 -2.20 7.89 6.00
CA ARG A 41 -2.02 7.66 4.55
C ARG A 41 -1.73 6.20 4.23
N MET A 42 -0.88 5.52 5.02
CA MET A 42 -0.64 4.09 4.89
C MET A 42 -1.94 3.29 5.08
N SER A 43 -2.78 3.66 6.06
CA SER A 43 -4.07 2.99 6.29
C SER A 43 -4.99 3.10 5.07
N VAL A 44 -5.15 4.30 4.51
CA VAL A 44 -5.97 4.53 3.31
C VAL A 44 -5.41 3.75 2.10
N LEU A 45 -4.09 3.73 1.94
CA LEU A 45 -3.43 3.00 0.86
C LEU A 45 -3.68 1.49 0.97
N LYS A 46 -3.52 0.92 2.17
CA LYS A 46 -3.78 -0.50 2.47
C LYS A 46 -5.25 -0.87 2.26
N GLU A 47 -6.17 -0.03 2.72
CA GLU A 47 -7.61 -0.24 2.53
C GLU A 47 -7.99 -0.23 1.05
N THR A 48 -7.47 0.74 0.28
CA THR A 48 -7.70 0.82 -1.17
C THR A 48 -7.15 -0.42 -1.87
N TRP A 49 -5.96 -0.89 -1.48
CA TRP A 49 -5.36 -2.11 -2.05
C TRP A 49 -6.19 -3.37 -1.72
N SER A 50 -6.70 -3.48 -0.50
CA SER A 50 -7.62 -4.58 -0.14
C SER A 50 -8.84 -4.61 -1.07
N GLN A 51 -9.44 -3.44 -1.34
CA GLN A 51 -10.55 -3.32 -2.29
C GLN A 51 -10.14 -3.68 -3.73
N CYS A 52 -8.91 -3.35 -4.16
CA CYS A 52 -8.36 -3.78 -5.46
C CYS A 52 -8.28 -5.31 -5.55
N ILE A 53 -7.82 -5.99 -4.50
CA ILE A 53 -7.69 -7.46 -4.47
C ILE A 53 -9.07 -8.12 -4.55
N GLU A 54 -10.03 -7.65 -3.77
CA GLU A 54 -11.41 -8.18 -3.77
C GLU A 54 -12.07 -8.03 -5.14
N MET A 55 -11.89 -6.86 -5.76
CA MET A 55 -12.44 -6.58 -7.08
C MET A 55 -11.70 -7.36 -8.19
N HIS A 56 -10.36 -7.50 -8.11
CA HIS A 56 -9.60 -8.37 -9.02
C HIS A 56 -10.10 -9.82 -8.94
N THR A 57 -10.27 -10.34 -7.72
CA THR A 57 -10.82 -11.68 -7.47
C THR A 57 -12.23 -11.83 -8.07
N THR A 58 -13.07 -10.80 -7.93
CA THR A 58 -14.41 -10.77 -8.53
C THR A 58 -14.33 -10.83 -10.05
N LEU A 59 -13.46 -10.02 -10.67
CA LEU A 59 -13.23 -10.02 -12.11
C LEU A 59 -12.73 -11.38 -12.61
N GLN A 60 -11.80 -12.02 -11.91
CA GLN A 60 -11.33 -13.37 -12.26
C GLN A 60 -12.46 -14.41 -12.25
N LYS A 61 -13.45 -14.27 -11.35
CA LYS A 61 -14.62 -15.18 -11.28
C LYS A 61 -15.64 -14.94 -12.39
N VAL A 62 -15.84 -13.70 -12.81
CA VAL A 62 -16.88 -13.37 -13.81
C VAL A 62 -16.36 -13.34 -15.24
N VAL A 63 -15.03 -13.24 -15.44
CA VAL A 63 -14.39 -13.28 -16.75
C VAL A 63 -13.72 -14.64 -16.94
N ALA A 64 -14.25 -15.42 -17.89
CA ALA A 64 -13.66 -16.68 -18.32
C ALA A 64 -12.21 -16.47 -18.77
N GLU A 65 -11.34 -17.42 -18.43
CA GLU A 65 -9.89 -17.29 -18.63
C GLU A 65 -9.49 -17.04 -20.09
N ASP A 66 -10.15 -17.73 -21.03
CA ASP A 66 -9.98 -17.58 -22.48
C ASP A 66 -10.41 -16.20 -23.01
N LYS A 67 -11.17 -15.42 -22.23
CA LYS A 67 -11.62 -14.06 -22.57
C LYS A 67 -10.82 -12.96 -21.90
N ARG A 68 -9.88 -13.29 -21.01
CA ARG A 68 -9.12 -12.26 -20.28
C ARG A 68 -8.22 -11.46 -21.22
N GLU A 69 -7.58 -12.10 -22.18
CA GLU A 69 -6.71 -11.44 -23.17
C GLU A 69 -7.44 -10.42 -24.08
N ASP A 70 -8.76 -10.54 -24.21
CA ASP A 70 -9.58 -9.57 -24.94
C ASP A 70 -9.78 -8.27 -24.15
N LEU A 71 -9.58 -8.31 -22.84
CA LEU A 71 -9.76 -7.17 -21.94
C LEU A 71 -8.42 -6.52 -21.65
N HIS A 72 -8.29 -5.25 -22.04
CA HIS A 72 -7.08 -4.45 -21.83
C HIS A 72 -6.54 -4.50 -20.38
N TYR A 73 -7.43 -4.56 -19.38
CA TYR A 73 -7.07 -4.68 -17.98
C TYR A 73 -6.20 -5.91 -17.68
N PHE A 74 -6.57 -7.09 -18.17
CA PHE A 74 -5.81 -8.33 -17.98
C PHE A 74 -4.65 -8.41 -18.97
N LYS A 75 -4.88 -8.06 -20.24
CA LYS A 75 -3.86 -8.09 -21.30
C LYS A 75 -2.60 -7.30 -20.94
N THR A 76 -2.74 -6.19 -20.22
CA THR A 76 -1.60 -5.35 -19.81
C THR A 76 -1.22 -5.54 -18.35
N ASN A 77 -1.62 -6.64 -17.70
CA ASN A 77 -1.28 -6.96 -16.31
C ASN A 77 -1.44 -5.77 -15.34
N GLN A 78 -2.52 -4.98 -15.50
CA GLN A 78 -2.66 -3.73 -14.75
C GLN A 78 -2.68 -3.96 -13.24
N PHE A 79 -3.15 -5.11 -12.79
CA PHE A 79 -3.14 -5.46 -11.37
C PHE A 79 -1.71 -5.56 -10.84
N ASP A 80 -0.85 -6.35 -11.50
CA ASP A 80 0.54 -6.60 -11.08
C ASP A 80 1.37 -5.31 -11.15
N ASP A 81 1.18 -4.52 -12.21
CA ASP A 81 1.84 -3.21 -12.34
C ASP A 81 1.52 -2.28 -11.17
N HIS A 82 0.26 -2.28 -10.71
CA HIS A 82 -0.16 -1.44 -9.58
C HIS A 82 0.19 -2.05 -8.22
N GLU A 83 0.35 -3.38 -8.12
CA GLU A 83 0.92 -4.02 -6.93
C GLU A 83 2.33 -3.49 -6.66
N ALA A 84 3.16 -3.40 -7.71
CA ALA A 84 4.50 -2.84 -7.60
C ALA A 84 4.48 -1.37 -7.13
N ILE A 85 3.53 -0.56 -7.63
CA ILE A 85 3.35 0.83 -7.18
C ILE A 85 2.91 0.89 -5.71
N TYR A 86 1.95 0.05 -5.31
CA TYR A 86 1.46 -0.04 -3.95
C TYR A 86 2.59 -0.37 -2.97
N LEU A 87 3.37 -1.42 -3.25
CA LEU A 87 4.50 -1.84 -2.40
C LEU A 87 5.54 -0.73 -2.28
N LYS A 88 5.99 -0.18 -3.42
CA LYS A 88 6.96 0.91 -3.44
C LYS A 88 6.48 2.13 -2.65
N THR A 89 5.21 2.50 -2.79
CA THR A 89 4.65 3.64 -2.06
C THR A 89 4.60 3.36 -0.55
N LEU A 90 4.27 2.13 -0.17
CA LEU A 90 4.23 1.73 1.23
C LEU A 90 5.63 1.78 1.86
N ASP A 91 6.66 1.35 1.13
CA ASP A 91 8.06 1.41 1.57
C ASP A 91 8.50 2.87 1.76
N ILE A 92 8.19 3.76 0.81
CA ILE A 92 8.46 5.20 0.94
C ILE A 92 7.81 5.78 2.21
N MET A 93 6.53 5.45 2.45
CA MET A 93 5.84 5.92 3.65
C MET A 93 6.44 5.34 4.94
N ALA A 94 6.88 4.09 4.92
CA ALA A 94 7.53 3.44 6.06
C ALA A 94 8.88 4.11 6.40
N ASP A 95 9.71 4.39 5.38
CA ASP A 95 10.97 5.11 5.54
C ASP A 95 10.75 6.52 6.11
N CYS A 96 9.72 7.23 5.63
CA CYS A 96 9.33 8.53 6.18
C CYS A 96 8.85 8.42 7.64
N LEU A 97 8.11 7.35 7.97
CA LEU A 97 7.63 7.12 9.32
C LEU A 97 8.79 6.88 10.29
N GLU A 98 9.75 6.03 9.93
CA GLU A 98 10.95 5.76 10.72
C GLU A 98 11.74 7.04 11.00
N LYS A 99 11.90 7.91 10.00
CA LYS A 99 12.58 9.21 10.17
C LYS A 99 11.83 10.18 11.08
N THR A 100 10.51 10.07 11.17
CA THR A 100 9.65 10.98 11.94
C THR A 100 9.49 10.53 13.39
N GLU A 101 9.64 9.24 13.68
CA GLU A 101 9.54 8.72 15.03
C GLU A 101 10.82 9.02 15.83
N PRO A 102 10.74 9.59 17.04
CA PRO A 102 11.91 9.78 17.87
C PRO A 102 12.51 8.42 18.19
N LYS A 103 13.81 8.25 17.90
CA LYS A 103 14.57 7.06 18.32
C LYS A 103 14.45 6.96 19.84
N THR A 104 13.60 6.07 20.33
CA THR A 104 13.54 5.74 21.75
C THR A 104 14.88 5.12 22.09
N THR A 105 15.81 5.92 22.60
CA THR A 105 16.99 5.41 23.31
C THR A 105 16.46 4.66 24.52
N SER A 106 16.28 3.36 24.37
CA SER A 106 16.10 2.45 25.49
C SER A 106 17.35 2.54 26.35
N ASN A 107 17.32 3.42 27.36
CA ASN A 107 18.23 3.34 28.50
C ASN A 107 17.82 2.10 29.30
N GLN A 108 18.19 0.91 28.82
CA GLN A 108 18.30 -0.25 29.69
C GLN A 108 19.59 -0.09 30.48
N PRO A 109 19.54 -0.02 31.83
CA PRO A 109 20.74 -0.18 32.62
C PRO A 109 21.29 -1.59 32.35
N ALA A 110 22.60 -1.66 32.09
CA ALA A 110 23.31 -2.92 31.85
C ALA A 110 23.00 -3.94 32.96
N PRO A 111 22.92 -5.25 32.65
CA PRO A 111 22.76 -6.28 33.67
C PRO A 111 23.90 -6.15 34.69
N VAL A 112 23.55 -5.90 35.96
CA VAL A 112 24.52 -5.92 37.06
C VAL A 112 25.10 -7.32 37.12
N GLU A 113 26.36 -7.43 36.70
CA GLU A 113 27.15 -8.65 36.75
C GLU A 113 27.17 -9.14 38.21
N LEU A 114 26.56 -10.31 38.44
CA LEU A 114 26.59 -11.01 39.72
C LEU A 114 28.05 -11.26 40.08
N MET A 115 28.57 -10.48 41.03
CA MET A 115 29.84 -10.75 41.68
C MET A 115 29.80 -12.17 42.26
N LYS A 116 30.49 -13.10 41.60
CA LYS A 116 31.03 -14.28 42.24
C LYS A 116 31.97 -13.81 43.36
N LYS A 117 31.59 -14.04 44.61
CA LYS A 117 32.53 -14.05 45.73
C LYS A 117 32.23 -15.23 46.64
N CYS A 118 33.24 -16.10 46.70
CA CYS A 118 33.60 -17.11 47.71
C CYS A 118 32.59 -18.23 47.99
#